data_AF-A0A7Y2Z3E4-F1
#
_entry.id   AF-A0A7Y2Z3E4-F1
#
_cell.length_a   1.000
_cell.length_b   1.000
_cell.length_c   1.000
_cell.angle_alpha   90.00
_cell.angle_beta   90.00
_cell.angle_gamma   90.00
#
_symmetry.space_group_name_H-M   'P 1'
#
loop_
_entity.id
_entity.type
_entity.pdbx_description
1 polymer ?
#
loop_
_entity_poly.entity_id
_entity_poly.type
_entity_poly.pdbx_seq_one_letter_code
_entity_poly.pdbx_strand_id
1 'polypeptide(L)'
;MKQLTVKIVIFLVPVILSWATVEIFYRTVDTNYSRKHEVIQKHYDSAEVLVLGSSHSYYGINPDFFTRNTYNFSNISQSLYFDELLLEKHIDSMLNLKAVILTIGYFTLSQEDDGSEDRWRKYFYDQHMDLDVPSVSRLDPKKYSLALSRRFNRSVDLIYKYIKNGTIITHVSNGYGIQDSTDIVSNKDEVSLNIARKHENGSMDFKVNKERLKRIIATCRGRRVKVYLVQMPAYPTYYNALNRDKWKMINRVLEDLDRTSEYVKHINLSRYQIFTRDDLRDADHLTNEGAAKCSKLLSDIIETNL
;
A
#
# COMPACT_ATOMS: atom_id res chain seq x y z
N MET A 1 -21.33 -46.53 -17.01
CA MET A 1 -20.10 -45.69 -16.99
C MET A 1 -20.19 -44.49 -17.92
N LYS A 2 -20.42 -44.65 -19.25
CA LYS A 2 -20.53 -43.51 -20.20
C LYS A 2 -21.56 -42.43 -19.80
N GLN A 3 -22.76 -42.83 -19.36
CA GLN A 3 -23.81 -41.89 -18.93
C GLN A 3 -23.41 -41.08 -17.67
N LEU A 4 -22.66 -41.67 -16.74
CA LEU A 4 -22.18 -40.98 -15.55
C LEU A 4 -21.10 -39.94 -15.93
N THR A 5 -20.17 -40.31 -16.80
CA THR A 5 -19.15 -39.39 -17.33
C THR A 5 -19.79 -38.18 -18.03
N VAL A 6 -20.79 -38.40 -18.89
CA VAL A 6 -21.50 -37.29 -19.56
C VAL A 6 -22.17 -36.36 -18.57
N LYS A 7 -22.84 -36.91 -17.53
CA LYS A 7 -23.46 -36.09 -16.47
C LYS A 7 -22.43 -35.27 -15.68
N ILE A 8 -21.27 -35.85 -15.37
CA ILE A 8 -20.17 -35.13 -14.69
C ILE A 8 -19.63 -34.01 -15.59
N VAL A 9 -19.40 -34.27 -16.88
CA VAL A 9 -18.92 -33.26 -17.82
C VAL A 9 -19.91 -32.10 -17.92
N ILE A 10 -21.19 -32.38 -18.14
CA ILE A 10 -22.23 -31.34 -18.22
C ILE A 10 -22.28 -30.50 -16.94
N PHE A 11 -22.11 -31.11 -15.77
CA PHE A 11 -22.05 -30.41 -14.50
C PHE A 11 -20.79 -29.53 -14.35
N LEU A 12 -19.64 -30.00 -14.81
CA LEU A 12 -18.37 -29.28 -14.70
C LEU A 12 -18.23 -28.14 -15.71
N VAL A 13 -18.87 -28.22 -16.87
CA VAL A 13 -18.84 -27.17 -17.91
C VAL A 13 -19.13 -25.77 -17.34
N PRO A 14 -20.25 -25.49 -16.66
CA PRO A 14 -20.52 -24.14 -16.12
C PRO A 14 -19.50 -23.70 -15.08
N VAL A 15 -18.94 -24.63 -14.29
CA VAL A 15 -17.90 -24.33 -13.29
C VAL A 15 -16.60 -23.91 -13.98
N ILE A 16 -16.17 -24.67 -15.00
CA ILE A 16 -14.96 -24.38 -15.78
C ILE A 16 -15.12 -23.07 -16.54
N LEU A 17 -16.28 -22.82 -17.15
CA LEU A 17 -16.57 -21.56 -17.85
C LEU A 17 -16.52 -20.37 -16.89
N SER A 18 -17.08 -20.51 -15.69
CA SER A 18 -17.05 -19.46 -14.67
C SER A 18 -15.61 -19.18 -14.21
N TRP A 19 -14.83 -20.23 -13.95
CA TRP A 19 -13.41 -20.10 -13.59
C TRP A 19 -12.59 -19.46 -14.72
N ALA A 20 -12.75 -19.93 -15.96
CA ALA A 20 -12.05 -19.40 -17.12
C ALA A 20 -12.40 -17.93 -17.37
N THR A 21 -13.66 -17.53 -17.18
CA THR A 21 -14.07 -16.13 -17.30
C THR A 21 -13.34 -15.25 -16.30
N VAL A 22 -13.25 -15.68 -15.03
CA VAL A 22 -12.52 -14.93 -13.99
C VAL A 22 -11.02 -14.90 -14.26
N GLU A 23 -10.44 -16.01 -14.74
CA GLU A 23 -9.03 -16.08 -15.08
C GLU A 23 -8.70 -15.14 -16.25
N ILE A 24 -9.45 -15.22 -17.35
CA ILE A 24 -9.30 -14.32 -18.51
C ILE A 24 -9.42 -12.86 -18.07
N PHE A 25 -10.39 -12.54 -17.21
CA PHE A 25 -10.55 -11.20 -16.66
C PHE A 25 -9.26 -10.71 -15.98
N TYR A 26 -8.69 -11.49 -15.05
CA TYR A 26 -7.45 -11.08 -14.38
C TYR A 26 -6.23 -11.05 -15.30
N ARG A 27 -6.20 -11.84 -16.37
CA ARG A 27 -5.08 -11.86 -17.33
C ARG A 27 -5.12 -10.73 -18.35
N THR A 28 -6.28 -10.12 -18.58
CA THR A 28 -6.48 -9.16 -19.68
C THR A 28 -6.82 -7.75 -19.20
N VAL A 29 -7.39 -7.61 -18.00
CA VAL A 29 -7.80 -6.31 -17.46
C VAL A 29 -6.71 -5.76 -16.56
N ASP A 30 -6.32 -4.52 -16.81
CA ASP A 30 -5.37 -3.81 -15.96
C ASP A 30 -5.89 -3.65 -14.52
N THR A 31 -5.01 -3.94 -13.57
CA THR A 31 -5.23 -3.71 -12.15
C THR A 31 -4.33 -2.57 -11.67
N ASN A 32 -4.56 -2.08 -10.46
CA ASN A 32 -3.63 -1.14 -9.82
C ASN A 32 -2.19 -1.71 -9.78
N TYR A 33 -2.03 -3.02 -9.63
CA TYR A 33 -0.73 -3.70 -9.60
C TYR A 33 -0.06 -3.66 -10.97
N SER A 34 -0.73 -4.13 -12.03
CA SER A 34 -0.15 -4.17 -13.38
C SER A 34 0.14 -2.77 -13.90
N ARG A 35 -0.80 -1.83 -13.67
CA ARG A 35 -0.61 -0.44 -14.09
C ARG A 35 0.55 0.23 -13.35
N LYS A 36 0.67 0.06 -12.04
CA LYS A 36 1.82 0.62 -11.30
C LYS A 36 3.14 0.00 -11.73
N HIS A 37 3.16 -1.30 -12.03
CA HIS A 37 4.35 -1.98 -12.54
C HIS A 37 4.79 -1.48 -13.92
N GLU A 38 3.85 -1.18 -14.82
CA GLU A 38 4.16 -0.58 -16.12
C GLU A 38 4.67 0.86 -15.96
N VAL A 39 3.99 1.66 -15.13
CA VAL A 39 4.29 3.09 -14.98
C VAL A 39 5.62 3.32 -14.27
N ILE A 40 5.97 2.52 -13.26
CA ILE A 40 7.23 2.72 -12.53
C ILE A 40 8.46 2.60 -13.42
N GLN A 41 8.43 1.70 -14.41
CA GLN A 41 9.52 1.51 -15.37
C GLN A 41 9.74 2.76 -16.24
N LYS A 42 8.67 3.50 -16.54
CA LYS A 42 8.74 4.78 -17.29
C LYS A 42 9.34 5.92 -16.45
N HIS A 43 9.44 5.73 -15.13
CA HIS A 43 9.96 6.71 -14.20
C HIS A 43 11.39 6.43 -13.72
N TYR A 44 12.03 5.34 -14.16
CA TYR A 44 13.40 4.98 -13.76
C TYR A 44 14.40 6.13 -13.95
N ASP A 45 14.37 6.80 -15.10
CA ASP A 45 15.31 7.88 -15.39
C ASP A 45 14.87 9.25 -14.87
N SER A 46 13.69 9.37 -14.29
CA SER A 46 13.11 10.70 -13.99
C SER A 46 12.68 10.88 -12.54
N ALA A 47 12.24 9.84 -11.84
CA ALA A 47 11.78 9.96 -10.47
C ALA A 47 12.93 10.31 -9.51
N GLU A 48 12.73 11.38 -8.75
CA GLU A 48 13.64 11.82 -7.69
C GLU A 48 13.10 11.44 -6.30
N VAL A 49 11.79 11.27 -6.16
CA VAL A 49 11.15 10.84 -4.92
C VAL A 49 10.20 9.67 -5.20
N LEU A 50 10.34 8.59 -4.43
CA LEU A 50 9.47 7.43 -4.48
C LEU A 50 8.66 7.32 -3.20
N VAL A 51 7.34 7.22 -3.32
CA VAL A 51 6.44 7.02 -2.17
C VAL A 51 6.03 5.56 -2.06
N LEU A 52 6.26 4.98 -0.89
CA LEU A 52 5.91 3.62 -0.50
C LEU A 52 4.98 3.62 0.72
N GLY A 53 4.46 2.44 1.08
CA GLY A 53 3.55 2.25 2.19
C GLY A 53 2.13 1.90 1.77
N SER A 54 1.20 2.06 2.72
CA SER A 54 -0.15 1.49 2.66
C SER A 54 -1.19 2.45 2.04
N SER A 55 -2.48 2.26 2.37
CA SER A 55 -3.54 3.20 2.01
C SER A 55 -3.28 4.62 2.54
N HIS A 56 -2.50 4.76 3.61
CA HIS A 56 -2.09 6.05 4.17
C HIS A 56 -1.30 6.89 3.17
N SER A 57 -0.32 6.33 2.46
CA SER A 57 0.37 7.03 1.37
C SER A 57 -0.45 7.04 0.08
N TYR A 58 -1.17 5.97 -0.22
CA TYR A 58 -1.96 5.86 -1.46
C TYR A 58 -2.98 6.99 -1.61
N TYR A 59 -3.68 7.34 -0.52
CA TYR A 59 -4.67 8.42 -0.50
C TYR A 59 -4.14 9.72 0.11
N GLY A 60 -3.02 9.68 0.84
CA GLY A 60 -2.54 10.83 1.60
C GLY A 60 -1.37 11.59 0.99
N ILE A 61 -0.70 11.05 -0.04
CA ILE A 61 0.46 11.68 -0.66
C ILE A 61 0.25 11.75 -2.18
N ASN A 62 -0.07 12.95 -2.68
CA ASN A 62 -0.28 13.22 -4.09
C ASN A 62 0.99 13.86 -4.70
N PRO A 63 1.69 13.17 -5.62
CA PRO A 63 2.88 13.68 -6.29
C PRO A 63 2.71 15.01 -7.03
N ASP A 64 1.51 15.39 -7.46
CA ASP A 64 1.28 16.65 -8.19
C ASP A 64 1.62 17.91 -7.37
N PHE A 65 1.77 17.76 -6.05
CA PHE A 65 2.12 18.86 -5.14
C PHE A 65 3.56 18.83 -4.66
N PHE A 66 4.41 17.97 -5.25
CA PHE A 66 5.85 17.97 -5.01
C PHE A 66 6.57 18.84 -6.03
N THR A 67 7.62 19.53 -5.59
CA THR A 67 8.51 20.28 -6.49
C THR A 67 9.43 19.36 -7.29
N ARG A 68 9.80 18.22 -6.70
CA ARG A 68 10.57 17.15 -7.36
C ARG A 68 9.69 16.17 -8.09
N ASN A 69 10.24 15.56 -9.13
CA ASN A 69 9.53 14.51 -9.86
C ASN A 69 9.30 13.31 -8.93
N THR A 70 8.04 13.12 -8.56
CA THR A 70 7.64 12.19 -7.51
C THR A 70 6.69 11.15 -8.11
N TYR A 71 6.82 9.91 -7.68
CA TYR A 71 5.88 8.86 -8.04
C TYR A 71 5.38 8.11 -6.81
N ASN A 72 4.07 7.90 -6.75
CA ASN A 72 3.46 7.16 -5.66
C ASN A 72 3.27 5.68 -6.02
N PHE A 73 4.11 4.83 -5.44
CA PHE A 73 4.14 3.39 -5.70
C PHE A 73 3.47 2.55 -4.60
N SER A 74 2.80 3.20 -3.64
CA SER A 74 2.00 2.54 -2.60
C SER A 74 0.76 1.83 -3.16
N ASN A 75 0.22 0.88 -2.40
CA ASN A 75 -1.07 0.24 -2.65
C ASN A 75 -1.89 0.14 -1.34
N ILE A 76 -3.21 -0.06 -1.49
CA ILE A 76 -4.10 -0.32 -0.36
C ILE A 76 -3.65 -1.59 0.38
N SER A 77 -3.41 -1.44 1.69
CA SER A 77 -2.91 -2.50 2.58
C SER A 77 -1.53 -3.06 2.21
N GLN A 78 -0.70 -2.32 1.46
CA GLN A 78 0.69 -2.71 1.23
C GLN A 78 1.45 -2.74 2.55
N SER A 79 2.11 -3.87 2.80
CA SER A 79 2.89 -4.15 4.00
C SER A 79 4.35 -3.77 3.79
N LEU A 80 5.10 -3.61 4.89
CA LEU A 80 6.55 -3.38 4.80
C LEU A 80 7.25 -4.49 4.02
N TYR A 81 6.74 -5.72 4.08
CA TYR A 81 7.25 -6.84 3.29
C TYR A 81 7.26 -6.54 1.79
N PHE A 82 6.14 -6.04 1.26
CA PHE A 82 6.07 -5.65 -0.14
C PHE A 82 6.81 -4.35 -0.42
N ASP A 83 6.86 -3.40 0.52
CA ASP A 83 7.69 -2.19 0.36
C ASP A 83 9.17 -2.55 0.15
N GLU A 84 9.70 -3.51 0.92
CA GLU A 84 11.06 -4.03 0.77
C GLU A 84 11.28 -4.68 -0.60
N LEU A 85 10.42 -5.63 -1.00
CA LEU A 85 10.56 -6.32 -2.29
C LEU A 85 10.44 -5.38 -3.49
N LEU A 86 9.51 -4.42 -3.44
CA LEU A 86 9.35 -3.42 -4.48
C LEU A 86 10.59 -2.52 -4.56
N LEU A 87 11.10 -2.06 -3.42
CA LEU A 87 12.30 -1.23 -3.40
C LEU A 87 13.49 -1.99 -3.98
N GLU A 88 13.76 -3.21 -3.51
CA GLU A 88 14.87 -4.04 -3.99
C GLU A 88 14.80 -4.30 -5.49
N LYS A 89 13.60 -4.56 -6.03
CA LYS A 89 13.42 -4.79 -7.47
C LYS A 89 13.75 -3.56 -8.31
N HIS A 90 13.37 -2.37 -7.85
CA HIS A 90 13.32 -1.19 -8.72
C HIS A 90 14.45 -0.17 -8.48
N ILE A 91 15.00 -0.10 -7.27
CA ILE A 91 15.90 0.99 -6.86
C ILE A 91 17.18 1.07 -7.70
N ASP A 92 17.69 -0.05 -8.22
CA ASP A 92 18.89 -0.08 -9.07
C ASP A 92 18.69 0.59 -10.43
N SER A 93 17.45 0.62 -10.92
CA SER A 93 17.12 1.29 -12.18
C SER A 93 16.80 2.78 -11.97
N MET A 94 16.56 3.22 -10.74
CA MET A 94 16.15 4.59 -10.43
C MET A 94 17.35 5.52 -10.18
N LEU A 95 18.05 5.87 -11.25
CA LEU A 95 19.35 6.56 -11.18
C LEU A 95 19.29 7.96 -10.56
N ASN A 96 18.14 8.63 -10.64
CA ASN A 96 17.93 9.98 -10.13
C ASN A 96 17.23 10.02 -8.78
N LEU A 97 16.96 8.86 -8.16
CA LEU A 97 16.27 8.80 -6.88
C LEU A 97 17.11 9.43 -5.77
N LYS A 98 16.49 10.36 -5.04
CA LYS A 98 17.10 11.09 -3.92
C LYS A 98 16.42 10.77 -2.60
N ALA A 99 15.13 10.49 -2.63
CA ALA A 99 14.34 10.22 -1.44
C ALA A 99 13.33 9.08 -1.61
N VAL A 100 13.14 8.30 -0.55
CA VAL A 100 12.01 7.38 -0.37
C VAL A 100 11.17 7.88 0.79
N ILE A 101 9.88 8.07 0.57
CA ILE A 101 8.90 8.31 1.64
C ILE A 101 8.25 6.98 1.97
N LEU A 102 8.31 6.58 3.24
CA LEU A 102 7.71 5.34 3.72
C LEU A 102 6.77 5.65 4.89
N THR A 103 5.47 5.45 4.69
CA THR A 103 4.50 5.73 5.75
C THR A 103 4.46 4.62 6.79
N ILE A 104 4.57 4.97 8.07
CA ILE A 104 4.47 4.04 9.20
C ILE A 104 3.22 4.37 10.01
N GLY A 105 2.25 3.47 9.99
CA GLY A 105 1.02 3.55 10.77
C GLY A 105 1.09 2.73 12.06
N TYR A 106 -0.01 2.75 12.82
CA TYR A 106 -0.14 2.01 14.08
C TYR A 106 0.05 0.48 13.94
N PHE A 107 -0.41 -0.08 12.82
CA PHE A 107 -0.37 -1.51 12.56
C PHE A 107 0.93 -1.98 11.89
N THR A 108 1.68 -1.06 11.26
CA THR A 108 2.77 -1.36 10.33
C THR A 108 3.88 -2.23 10.93
N LEU A 109 4.37 -1.89 12.14
CA LEU A 109 5.48 -2.64 12.76
C LEU A 109 5.07 -4.00 13.31
N SER A 110 3.79 -4.19 13.65
CA SER A 110 3.26 -5.45 14.17
C SER A 110 2.60 -6.32 13.09
N GLN A 111 2.64 -5.90 11.82
CA GLN A 111 1.98 -6.62 10.74
C GLN A 111 2.70 -7.94 10.47
N GLU A 112 1.93 -9.02 10.41
CA GLU A 112 2.44 -10.36 10.09
C GLU A 112 2.52 -10.54 8.57
N ASP A 113 3.61 -11.16 8.11
CA ASP A 113 3.72 -11.63 6.73
C ASP A 113 2.65 -12.70 6.47
N ASP A 114 2.11 -12.74 5.24
CA ASP A 114 1.03 -13.67 4.88
C ASP A 114 -0.25 -13.55 5.73
N GLY A 115 -0.42 -12.42 6.42
CA GLY A 115 -1.63 -12.04 7.14
C GLY A 115 -2.86 -11.92 6.24
N SER A 116 -4.00 -11.57 6.83
CA SER A 116 -5.28 -11.47 6.10
C SER A 116 -5.22 -10.53 4.89
N GLU A 117 -4.47 -9.43 5.00
CA GLU A 117 -4.30 -8.46 3.92
C GLU A 117 -3.41 -8.98 2.79
N ASP A 118 -2.38 -9.76 3.10
CA ASP A 118 -1.37 -10.21 2.13
C ASP A 118 -1.81 -11.49 1.40
N ARG A 119 -2.63 -12.33 2.05
CA ARG A 119 -2.98 -13.70 1.61
C ARG A 119 -3.41 -13.82 0.16
N TRP A 120 -4.17 -12.86 -0.37
CA TRP A 120 -4.59 -12.86 -1.78
C TRP A 120 -3.80 -11.86 -2.62
N ARG A 121 -3.32 -10.76 -2.03
CA ARG A 121 -2.56 -9.71 -2.73
C ARG A 121 -1.20 -10.19 -3.19
N LYS A 122 -0.58 -11.13 -2.46
CA LYS A 122 0.73 -11.68 -2.80
C LYS A 122 0.81 -12.26 -4.21
N TYR A 123 -0.27 -12.87 -4.71
CA TYR A 123 -0.31 -13.38 -6.09
C TYR A 123 -0.40 -12.27 -7.14
N PHE A 124 -0.96 -11.10 -6.79
CA PHE A 124 -0.94 -9.93 -7.67
C PHE A 124 0.42 -9.23 -7.65
N TYR A 125 1.10 -9.19 -6.50
CA TYR A 125 2.50 -8.77 -6.45
C TYR A 125 3.40 -9.70 -7.26
N ASP A 126 3.25 -11.02 -7.11
CA ASP A 126 4.00 -12.04 -7.87
C ASP A 126 3.74 -11.93 -9.38
N GLN A 127 2.47 -11.90 -9.81
CA GLN A 127 2.15 -12.02 -11.23
C GLN A 127 1.96 -10.69 -11.98
N HIS A 128 1.40 -9.66 -11.33
CA HIS A 128 1.13 -8.39 -12.00
C HIS A 128 2.24 -7.36 -11.77
N MET A 129 3.09 -7.54 -10.76
CA MET A 129 4.28 -6.71 -10.54
C MET A 129 5.59 -7.47 -10.75
N ASP A 130 5.50 -8.74 -11.14
CA ASP A 130 6.64 -9.61 -11.44
C ASP A 130 7.63 -9.71 -10.26
N LEU A 131 7.11 -9.66 -9.03
CA LEU A 131 7.94 -9.80 -7.83
C LEU A 131 8.24 -11.26 -7.55
N ASP A 132 9.47 -11.57 -7.16
CA ASP A 132 9.73 -12.84 -6.47
C ASP A 132 9.18 -12.72 -5.05
N VAL A 133 8.06 -13.40 -4.79
CA VAL A 133 7.40 -13.39 -3.48
C VAL A 133 7.66 -14.73 -2.78
N PRO A 134 8.66 -14.83 -1.89
CA PRO A 134 9.02 -16.06 -1.19
C PRO A 134 7.85 -16.82 -0.53
N SER A 135 6.82 -16.10 -0.09
CA SER A 135 5.65 -16.70 0.54
C SER A 135 4.67 -17.37 -0.44
N VAL A 136 4.86 -17.21 -1.75
CA VAL A 136 4.09 -17.89 -2.80
C VAL A 136 4.76 -19.21 -3.17
N SER A 137 4.26 -20.30 -2.58
CA SER A 137 4.75 -21.66 -2.87
C SER A 137 4.54 -22.03 -4.35
N ARG A 138 5.55 -22.68 -4.96
CA ARG A 138 5.45 -23.26 -6.32
C ARG A 138 4.41 -24.37 -6.43
N LEU A 139 4.01 -24.97 -5.31
CA LEU A 139 2.99 -26.02 -5.25
C LEU A 139 1.58 -25.45 -5.05
N ASP A 140 1.45 -24.13 -4.82
CA ASP A 140 0.15 -23.50 -4.65
C ASP A 140 -0.50 -23.25 -6.02
N PRO A 141 -1.67 -23.86 -6.32
CA PRO A 141 -2.35 -23.66 -7.61
C PRO A 141 -2.72 -22.19 -7.87
N LYS A 142 -2.85 -21.36 -6.83
CA LYS A 142 -3.11 -19.92 -6.97
C LYS A 142 -1.96 -19.16 -7.62
N LYS A 143 -0.73 -19.70 -7.56
CA LYS A 143 0.42 -19.18 -8.31
C LYS A 143 0.22 -19.27 -9.82
N TYR A 144 -0.64 -20.17 -10.30
CA TYR A 144 -0.89 -20.35 -11.73
C TYR A 144 -2.27 -19.86 -12.17
N SER A 145 -3.20 -19.65 -11.23
CA SER A 145 -4.53 -19.11 -11.51
C SER A 145 -4.97 -18.09 -10.47
N LEU A 146 -5.08 -16.83 -10.90
CA LEU A 146 -5.57 -15.73 -10.05
C LEU A 146 -7.06 -15.87 -9.75
N ALA A 147 -7.81 -16.59 -10.57
CA ALA A 147 -9.20 -16.91 -10.27
C ALA A 147 -9.36 -17.69 -8.95
N LEU A 148 -8.31 -18.38 -8.49
CA LEU A 148 -8.30 -19.12 -7.21
C LEU A 148 -7.80 -18.27 -6.03
N SER A 149 -7.21 -17.09 -6.29
CA SER A 149 -6.53 -16.28 -5.26
C SER A 149 -7.49 -15.56 -4.32
N ARG A 150 -8.67 -15.17 -4.82
CA ARG A 150 -9.65 -14.32 -4.11
C ARG A 150 -11.03 -14.94 -4.10
N ARG A 151 -11.86 -14.53 -3.13
CA ARG A 151 -13.28 -14.94 -3.05
C ARG A 151 -14.01 -14.60 -4.36
N PHE A 152 -14.79 -15.56 -4.87
CA PHE A 152 -15.49 -15.46 -6.15
C PHE A 152 -16.41 -14.24 -6.24
N ASN A 153 -17.20 -13.96 -5.20
CA ASN A 153 -18.09 -12.79 -5.18
C ASN A 153 -17.36 -11.47 -5.39
N ARG A 154 -16.14 -11.33 -4.84
CA ARG A 154 -15.31 -10.15 -5.09
C ARG A 154 -14.92 -10.05 -6.56
N SER A 155 -14.56 -11.17 -7.19
CA SER A 155 -14.22 -11.22 -8.63
C SER A 155 -15.41 -10.78 -9.48
N VAL A 156 -16.61 -11.22 -9.14
CA VAL A 156 -17.85 -10.74 -9.77
C VAL A 156 -18.04 -9.24 -9.58
N ASP A 157 -17.82 -8.71 -8.36
CA ASP A 157 -17.89 -7.26 -8.09
C ASP A 157 -16.92 -6.46 -8.99
N LEU A 158 -15.69 -6.97 -9.20
CA LEU A 158 -14.71 -6.32 -10.08
C LEU A 158 -15.10 -6.39 -11.55
N ILE A 159 -15.59 -7.54 -12.01
CA ILE A 159 -16.07 -7.69 -13.39
C ILE A 159 -17.23 -6.72 -13.64
N TYR A 160 -18.17 -6.61 -12.71
CA TYR A 160 -19.27 -5.65 -12.81
C TYR A 160 -18.77 -4.19 -12.85
N LYS A 161 -17.80 -3.84 -11.98
CA LYS A 161 -17.16 -2.51 -12.01
C LYS A 161 -16.48 -2.24 -13.35
N TYR A 162 -15.76 -3.22 -13.90
CA TYR A 162 -15.13 -3.10 -15.20
C TYR A 162 -16.14 -2.88 -16.33
N ILE A 163 -17.21 -3.67 -16.37
CA ILE A 163 -18.29 -3.52 -17.36
C ILE A 163 -18.92 -2.12 -17.26
N LYS A 164 -19.14 -1.62 -16.05
CA LYS A 164 -19.76 -0.32 -15.81
C LYS A 164 -18.85 0.86 -16.16
N ASN A 165 -17.57 0.79 -15.80
CA ASN A 165 -16.65 1.93 -15.81
C ASN A 165 -15.57 1.86 -16.89
N GLY A 166 -15.41 0.71 -17.56
CA GLY A 166 -14.31 0.44 -18.49
C GLY A 166 -12.95 0.18 -17.83
N THR A 167 -12.84 0.29 -16.50
CA THR A 167 -11.61 0.05 -15.75
C THR A 167 -11.89 -0.31 -14.28
N ILE A 168 -10.93 -0.97 -13.65
CA ILE A 168 -10.88 -1.20 -12.19
C ILE A 168 -9.69 -0.50 -11.53
N ILE A 169 -8.93 0.30 -12.29
CA ILE A 169 -7.87 1.14 -11.76
C ILE A 169 -8.49 2.25 -10.92
N THR A 170 -7.94 2.48 -9.73
CA THR A 170 -8.43 3.47 -8.77
C THR A 170 -7.38 4.51 -8.40
N HIS A 171 -6.40 4.74 -9.27
CA HIS A 171 -5.40 5.79 -9.11
C HIS A 171 -5.19 6.56 -10.42
N VAL A 172 -4.68 7.78 -10.33
CA VAL A 172 -4.23 8.57 -11.48
C VAL A 172 -2.82 8.15 -11.92
N SER A 173 -2.30 8.75 -13.00
CA SER A 173 -1.02 8.36 -13.63
C SER A 173 0.18 8.47 -12.70
N ASN A 174 0.20 9.43 -11.77
CA ASN A 174 1.28 9.59 -10.78
C ASN A 174 1.18 8.57 -9.61
N GLY A 175 0.17 7.69 -9.64
CA GLY A 175 -0.04 6.63 -8.66
C GLY A 175 -0.88 7.02 -7.43
N TYR A 176 -1.32 8.28 -7.33
CA TYR A 176 -2.23 8.76 -6.28
C TYR A 176 -3.63 8.17 -6.40
N GLY A 177 -4.19 7.68 -5.30
CA GLY A 177 -5.51 7.06 -5.24
C GLY A 177 -6.64 8.06 -5.52
N ILE A 178 -7.54 7.71 -6.42
CA ILE A 178 -8.76 8.48 -6.72
C ILE A 178 -9.69 8.39 -5.50
N GLN A 179 -10.16 9.56 -5.05
CA GLN A 179 -11.13 9.69 -3.96
C GLN A 179 -12.29 10.60 -4.40
N ASP A 180 -13.50 10.27 -3.94
CA ASP A 180 -14.73 11.02 -4.20
C ASP A 180 -15.23 11.71 -2.93
N SER A 181 -16.02 12.78 -3.06
CA SER A 181 -16.66 13.43 -1.91
C SER A 181 -17.51 12.48 -1.03
N THR A 182 -18.09 11.43 -1.62
CA THR A 182 -18.86 10.37 -0.96
C THR A 182 -18.01 9.48 -0.05
N ASP A 183 -16.69 9.52 -0.19
CA ASP A 183 -15.76 8.81 0.67
C ASP A 183 -15.61 9.46 2.06
N ILE A 184 -16.00 10.73 2.21
CA ILE A 184 -15.88 11.49 3.45
C ILE A 184 -16.93 11.01 4.45
N VAL A 185 -16.47 10.49 5.59
CA VAL A 185 -17.33 10.00 6.65
C VAL A 185 -17.88 11.18 7.46
N SER A 186 -19.20 11.21 7.65
CA SER A 186 -19.89 12.24 8.45
C SER A 186 -19.61 12.05 9.95
N ASN A 187 -19.86 10.85 10.48
CA ASN A 187 -19.61 10.47 11.87
C ASN A 187 -18.18 9.93 12.07
N LYS A 188 -17.20 10.84 12.07
CA LYS A 188 -15.79 10.48 12.23
C LYS A 188 -15.46 9.87 13.61
N ASP A 189 -16.17 10.27 14.65
CA ASP A 189 -15.93 9.77 16.01
C ASP A 189 -16.22 8.27 16.13
N GLU A 190 -17.38 7.84 15.61
CA GLU A 190 -17.78 6.43 15.63
C GLU A 190 -16.85 5.56 14.78
N VAL A 191 -16.57 5.98 13.54
CA VAL A 191 -15.70 5.21 12.65
C VAL A 191 -14.27 5.11 13.22
N SER A 192 -13.80 6.15 13.91
CA SER A 192 -12.48 6.16 14.56
C SER A 192 -12.31 5.08 15.60
N LEU A 193 -13.30 4.89 16.47
CA LEU A 193 -13.26 3.84 17.49
C LEU A 193 -13.23 2.44 16.85
N ASN A 194 -14.00 2.26 15.76
CA ASN A 194 -14.05 0.99 15.04
C ASN A 194 -12.74 0.70 14.29
N ILE A 195 -12.14 1.71 13.65
CA ILE A 195 -10.86 1.57 12.94
C ILE A 195 -9.72 1.34 13.93
N ALA A 196 -9.67 2.05 15.07
CA ALA A 196 -8.68 1.81 16.13
C ALA A 196 -8.72 0.37 16.64
N ARG A 197 -9.91 -0.19 16.87
CA ARG A 197 -10.07 -1.60 17.26
C ARG A 197 -9.60 -2.57 16.17
N LYS A 198 -9.86 -2.28 14.90
CA LYS A 198 -9.41 -3.12 13.76
C LYS A 198 -7.89 -3.08 13.58
N HIS A 199 -7.26 -1.94 13.85
CA HIS A 199 -5.81 -1.78 13.73
C HIS A 199 -5.05 -2.33 14.94
N GLU A 200 -5.74 -2.61 16.05
CA GLU A 200 -5.17 -3.34 17.17
C GLU A 200 -5.17 -4.85 16.89
N ASN A 201 -3.98 -5.45 16.92
CA ASN A 201 -3.77 -6.88 16.76
C ASN A 201 -3.21 -7.55 18.03
N GLY A 202 -3.04 -6.80 19.12
CA GLY A 202 -2.52 -7.26 20.41
C GLY A 202 -1.01 -7.52 20.43
N SER A 203 -0.32 -7.43 19.28
CA SER A 203 1.11 -7.70 19.19
C SER A 203 1.95 -6.45 19.46
N MET A 204 2.99 -6.64 20.26
CA MET A 204 4.10 -5.70 20.46
C MET A 204 5.42 -6.26 19.91
N ASP A 205 5.38 -7.40 19.20
CA ASP A 205 6.57 -7.93 18.53
C ASP A 205 6.79 -7.17 17.21
N PHE A 206 7.82 -6.33 17.21
CA PHE A 206 8.24 -5.56 16.05
C PHE A 206 9.53 -6.08 15.42
N LYS A 207 10.07 -7.22 15.88
CA LYS A 207 11.43 -7.65 15.53
C LYS A 207 11.61 -7.78 14.02
N VAL A 208 10.70 -8.51 13.36
CA VAL A 208 10.78 -8.77 11.91
C VAL A 208 10.71 -7.46 11.11
N ASN A 209 9.72 -6.63 11.39
CA ASN A 209 9.52 -5.37 10.67
C ASN A 209 10.56 -4.29 11.02
N LYS A 210 11.12 -4.31 12.23
CA LYS A 210 12.26 -3.44 12.60
C LYS A 210 13.50 -3.81 11.80
N GLU A 211 13.81 -5.10 11.67
CA GLU A 211 14.93 -5.54 10.82
C GLU A 211 14.66 -5.25 9.34
N ARG A 212 13.41 -5.35 8.90
CA ARG A 212 13.00 -4.96 7.54
C ARG A 212 13.22 -3.47 7.27
N LEU A 213 12.81 -2.59 8.18
CA LEU A 213 13.10 -1.15 8.06
C LEU A 213 14.61 -0.87 7.99
N LYS A 214 15.42 -1.57 8.78
CA LYS A 214 16.88 -1.43 8.70
C LYS A 214 17.43 -1.85 7.34
N ARG A 215 16.92 -2.93 6.74
CA ARG A 215 17.32 -3.37 5.40
C ARG A 215 16.91 -2.37 4.33
N ILE A 216 15.66 -1.89 4.34
CA ILE A 216 15.19 -0.79 3.49
C ILE A 216 16.12 0.43 3.58
N ILE A 217 16.42 0.88 4.80
CA ILE A 217 17.34 2.00 5.05
C ILE A 217 18.74 1.72 4.50
N ALA A 218 19.28 0.51 4.72
CA ALA A 218 20.59 0.14 4.22
C ALA A 218 20.65 0.12 2.69
N THR A 219 19.61 -0.42 2.02
CA THR A 219 19.45 -0.44 0.57
C THR A 219 19.43 0.96 -0.01
N CYS A 220 18.64 1.87 0.57
CA CYS A 220 18.59 3.28 0.18
C CYS A 220 19.94 3.98 0.40
N ARG A 221 20.54 3.81 1.59
CA ARG A 221 21.83 4.43 1.93
C ARG A 221 22.95 4.00 0.98
N GLY A 222 22.98 2.74 0.56
CA GLY A 222 23.93 2.23 -0.43
C GLY A 222 23.90 2.97 -1.77
N ARG A 223 22.77 3.61 -2.09
CA ARG A 223 22.54 4.42 -3.30
C ARG A 223 22.44 5.91 -3.02
N ARG A 224 22.82 6.34 -1.80
CA ARG A 224 22.71 7.73 -1.32
C ARG A 224 21.29 8.30 -1.36
N VAL A 225 20.29 7.44 -1.23
CA VAL A 225 18.87 7.80 -1.14
C VAL A 225 18.50 8.03 0.32
N LYS A 226 17.89 9.17 0.65
CA LYS A 226 17.37 9.44 2.00
C LYS A 226 16.02 8.76 2.22
N VAL A 227 15.75 8.32 3.44
CA VAL A 227 14.50 7.67 3.83
C VAL A 227 13.75 8.55 4.81
N TYR A 228 12.52 8.92 4.44
CA TYR A 228 11.60 9.67 5.28
C TYR A 228 10.54 8.72 5.83
N LEU A 229 10.64 8.41 7.13
CA LEU A 229 9.67 7.60 7.84
C LEU A 229 8.54 8.52 8.33
N VAL A 230 7.35 8.41 7.73
CA VAL A 230 6.26 9.38 7.95
C VAL A 230 5.09 8.75 8.69
N GLN A 231 4.71 9.30 9.83
CA GLN A 231 3.43 8.98 10.46
C GLN A 231 2.39 9.99 9.99
N MET A 232 1.40 9.53 9.23
CA MET A 232 0.39 10.39 8.60
C MET A 232 -0.58 11.01 9.63
N PRO A 233 -1.21 12.17 9.30
CA PRO A 233 -2.21 12.79 10.15
C PRO A 233 -3.38 11.85 10.45
N ALA A 234 -3.92 11.92 11.67
CA ALA A 234 -5.03 11.08 12.08
C ALA A 234 -6.03 11.85 12.96
N TYR A 235 -7.28 11.40 12.95
CA TYR A 235 -8.36 12.05 13.67
C TYR A 235 -8.17 11.89 15.20
N PRO A 236 -8.50 12.91 16.01
CA PRO A 236 -8.29 12.86 17.46
C PRO A 236 -8.88 11.64 18.17
N THR A 237 -10.11 11.28 17.82
CA THR A 237 -10.78 10.12 18.42
C THR A 237 -10.07 8.81 18.10
N TYR A 238 -9.44 8.70 16.93
CA TYR A 238 -8.66 7.53 16.56
C TYR A 238 -7.38 7.44 17.40
N TYR A 239 -6.53 8.47 17.39
CA TYR A 239 -5.25 8.37 18.10
C TYR A 239 -5.40 8.31 19.63
N ASN A 240 -6.50 8.82 20.18
CA ASN A 240 -6.81 8.73 21.61
C ASN A 240 -7.27 7.33 22.03
N ALA A 241 -7.81 6.54 21.09
CA ALA A 241 -8.28 5.19 21.33
C ALA A 241 -7.18 4.12 21.18
N LEU A 242 -6.01 4.47 20.65
CA LEU A 242 -4.88 3.55 20.46
C LEU A 242 -4.28 3.10 21.80
N ASN A 243 -3.70 1.88 21.83
CA ASN A 243 -2.90 1.44 22.96
C ASN A 243 -1.66 2.35 23.08
N ARG A 244 -1.57 3.06 24.22
CA ARG A 244 -0.53 4.06 24.46
C ARG A 244 0.87 3.45 24.52
N ASP A 245 1.01 2.25 25.05
CA ASP A 245 2.32 1.61 25.19
C ASP A 245 2.82 1.10 23.84
N LYS A 246 1.93 0.48 23.04
CA LYS A 246 2.24 0.11 21.66
C LYS A 246 2.65 1.35 20.83
N TRP A 247 1.88 2.44 20.92
CA TRP A 247 2.22 3.68 20.22
C TRP A 247 3.56 4.27 20.68
N LYS A 248 3.84 4.30 21.99
CA LYS A 248 5.15 4.73 22.52
C LYS A 248 6.29 3.86 21.99
N MET A 249 6.09 2.55 21.88
CA MET A 249 7.11 1.65 21.34
C MET A 249 7.35 1.89 19.84
N ILE A 250 6.29 2.12 19.06
CA ILE A 250 6.42 2.48 17.65
C ILE A 250 7.25 3.76 17.48
N ASN A 251 6.90 4.82 18.22
CA ASN A 251 7.65 6.09 18.16
C ASN A 251 9.12 5.90 18.57
N ARG A 252 9.39 5.14 19.64
CA ARG A 252 10.77 4.81 20.04
C ARG A 252 11.56 4.14 18.92
N VAL A 253 10.96 3.17 18.21
CA VAL A 253 11.64 2.51 17.08
C VAL A 253 11.98 3.52 15.98
N LEU A 254 11.07 4.44 15.65
CA LEU A 254 11.30 5.44 14.60
C LEU A 254 12.33 6.51 15.01
N GLU A 255 12.25 7.00 16.25
CA GLU A 255 13.23 7.94 16.83
C GLU A 255 14.63 7.31 16.91
N ASP A 256 14.73 6.04 17.29
CA ASP A 256 16.00 5.31 17.31
C ASP A 256 16.58 5.21 15.89
N LEU A 257 15.77 4.89 14.89
CA LEU A 257 16.21 4.77 13.50
C LEU A 257 16.66 6.13 12.92
N ASP A 258 15.92 7.20 13.18
CA ASP A 258 16.29 8.57 12.76
C ASP A 258 17.66 9.00 13.32
N ARG A 259 18.00 8.59 14.54
CA ARG A 259 19.30 8.88 15.16
C ARG A 259 20.46 8.05 14.60
N THR A 260 20.19 6.97 13.86
CA THR A 260 21.25 6.07 13.36
C THR A 260 22.03 6.64 12.19
N SER A 261 21.45 7.56 11.41
CA SER A 261 22.09 8.09 10.20
C SER A 261 21.40 9.37 9.72
N GLU A 262 22.18 10.28 9.12
CA GLU A 262 21.65 11.44 8.39
C GLU A 262 20.77 11.08 7.18
N TYR A 263 20.86 9.83 6.69
CA TYR A 263 20.04 9.31 5.60
C TYR A 263 18.63 8.90 6.04
N VAL A 264 18.30 9.00 7.32
CA VAL A 264 16.97 8.70 7.84
C VAL A 264 16.41 9.94 8.52
N LYS A 265 15.14 10.25 8.26
CA LYS A 265 14.40 11.29 8.97
C LYS A 265 13.04 10.75 9.38
N HIS A 266 12.69 10.89 10.65
CA HIS A 266 11.34 10.59 11.14
C HIS A 266 10.50 11.87 11.16
N ILE A 267 9.36 11.84 10.49
CA ILE A 267 8.38 12.94 10.46
C ILE A 267 7.08 12.45 11.08
N ASN A 268 6.71 13.02 12.22
CA ASN A 268 5.46 12.70 12.90
C ASN A 268 4.38 13.75 12.63
N LEU A 269 3.49 13.46 11.67
CA LEU A 269 2.35 14.32 11.33
C LEU A 269 1.06 13.92 12.05
N SER A 270 1.05 12.81 12.79
CA SER A 270 -0.16 12.20 13.38
C SER A 270 -0.97 13.13 14.28
N ARG A 271 -0.31 14.11 14.90
CA ARG A 271 -0.92 15.11 15.79
C ARG A 271 -0.54 16.54 15.40
N TYR A 272 -0.13 16.74 14.16
CA TYR A 272 0.40 18.03 13.72
C TYR A 272 -0.76 19.01 13.52
N GLN A 273 -0.72 20.12 14.28
CA GLN A 273 -1.86 21.01 14.49
C GLN A 273 -2.38 21.70 13.23
N ILE A 274 -1.59 21.72 12.15
CA ILE A 274 -2.05 22.30 10.89
C ILE A 274 -3.22 21.50 10.31
N PHE A 275 -3.32 20.18 10.57
CA PHE A 275 -4.37 19.33 10.02
C PHE A 275 -5.64 19.44 10.87
N THR A 276 -6.75 19.75 10.22
CA THR A 276 -8.07 19.90 10.85
C THR A 276 -8.96 18.70 10.53
N ARG A 277 -10.19 18.71 11.08
CA ARG A 277 -11.20 17.70 10.79
C ARG A 277 -11.52 17.58 9.29
N ASP A 278 -11.47 18.68 8.55
CA ASP A 278 -11.85 18.72 7.12
C ASP A 278 -10.73 18.20 6.21
N ASP A 279 -9.49 18.18 6.70
CA ASP A 279 -8.37 17.52 6.01
C ASP A 279 -8.50 15.99 6.06
N LEU A 280 -9.36 15.44 6.93
CA LEU A 280 -9.50 14.00 7.15
C LEU A 280 -10.79 13.46 6.53
N ARG A 281 -10.65 12.39 5.74
CA ARG A 281 -11.75 11.65 5.15
C ARG A 281 -12.49 10.86 6.23
N ASP A 282 -11.74 10.15 7.06
CA ASP A 282 -12.23 9.27 8.12
C ASP A 282 -11.36 9.35 9.38
N ALA A 283 -11.00 8.22 9.98
CA ALA A 283 -10.18 8.11 11.18
C ALA A 283 -8.70 8.40 10.93
N ASP A 284 -8.18 7.98 9.77
CA ASP A 284 -6.74 7.93 9.49
C ASP A 284 -6.37 8.07 8.01
N HIS A 285 -7.34 8.42 7.15
CA HIS A 285 -7.10 8.82 5.76
C HIS A 285 -7.40 10.30 5.55
N LEU A 286 -6.61 10.95 4.69
CA LEU A 286 -6.80 12.34 4.29
C LEU A 286 -7.83 12.46 3.16
N THR A 287 -8.50 13.61 3.07
CA THR A 287 -9.25 14.04 1.89
C THR A 287 -8.29 14.40 0.74
N ASN A 288 -8.82 14.73 -0.45
CA ASN A 288 -7.98 15.24 -1.55
C ASN A 288 -7.27 16.55 -1.14
N GLU A 289 -7.97 17.44 -0.44
CA GLU A 289 -7.44 18.71 0.06
C GLU A 289 -6.41 18.48 1.18
N GLY A 290 -6.70 17.56 2.11
CA GLY A 290 -5.75 17.17 3.15
C GLY A 290 -4.49 16.53 2.58
N ALA A 291 -4.62 15.68 1.57
CA ALA A 291 -3.50 15.06 0.86
C ALA A 291 -2.65 16.10 0.12
N ALA A 292 -3.28 17.08 -0.54
CA ALA A 292 -2.58 18.19 -1.17
C ALA A 292 -1.74 18.98 -0.16
N LYS A 293 -2.34 19.32 0.99
CA LYS A 293 -1.68 20.02 2.10
C LYS A 293 -0.52 19.21 2.67
N CYS A 294 -0.72 17.91 2.92
CA CYS A 294 0.32 17.01 3.41
C CYS A 294 1.48 16.89 2.42
N SER A 295 1.17 16.77 1.14
CA SER A 295 2.18 16.63 0.07
C SER A 295 3.04 17.87 -0.07
N LYS A 296 2.45 19.08 -0.01
CA LYS A 296 3.21 20.33 0.01
C LYS A 296 4.16 20.41 1.20
N LEU A 297 3.66 20.11 2.40
CA LEU A 297 4.49 20.09 3.61
C LEU A 297 5.66 19.11 3.48
N LEU A 298 5.40 17.89 3.00
CA LEU A 298 6.44 16.88 2.79
C LEU A 298 7.44 17.32 1.72
N SER A 299 6.98 17.94 0.62
CA SER A 299 7.84 18.50 -0.41
C SER A 299 8.80 19.55 0.18
N ASP A 300 8.29 20.50 0.96
CA ASP A 300 9.11 21.56 1.57
C ASP A 300 10.16 20.99 2.54
N ILE A 301 9.75 20.02 3.37
CA ILE A 301 10.66 19.33 4.30
C ILE A 301 11.75 18.58 3.52
N ILE A 302 11.38 17.86 2.46
CA ILE A 302 12.33 17.09 1.65
C ILE A 302 13.31 18.02 0.94
N GLU A 303 12.85 19.11 0.33
CA GLU A 303 13.73 20.08 -0.34
C GLU A 303 14.74 20.71 0.60
N THR A 304 14.34 21.00 1.84
CA THR A 304 15.26 21.57 2.84
C THR A 304 16.32 20.57 3.30
N ASN A 305 16.08 19.27 3.11
CA ASN A 305 16.92 18.19 3.62
C ASN A 305 17.64 17.41 2.52
N LEU A 306 17.50 17.72 1.24
CA LEU A 306 18.22 17.09 0.12
C LEU A 306 19.38 17.98 -0.34
#